data_AF-A0A932KIN9-F1
#
_entry.id   AF-A0A932KIN9-F1
#
_cell.length_a   1.000
_cell.length_b   1.000
_cell.length_c   1.000
_cell.angle_alpha   90.00
_cell.angle_beta   90.00
_cell.angle_gamma   90.00
#
_symmetry.space_group_name_H-M   'P 1'
#
loop_
_entity.id
_entity.type
_entity.pdbx_description
1 polymer ?
#
loop_
_entity_poly.entity_id
_entity_poly.type
_entity_poly.pdbx_seq_one_letter_code
_entity_poly.pdbx_strand_id
1 'polypeptide(L)'
;MPLTKTEELERLLWKLNFLTGDDMKNILEQCKNVPEEAINNAILVLKEGVKKQDEVLKKIVEKDPQFPKKFDSFMREQVRSVATIHEAAEQKRAEDIFSDQ
;
A
#
# COMPACT_ATOMS: atom_id res chain seq x y z
N MET A 1 5.90 -9.58 -23.49
CA MET A 1 4.50 -9.25 -23.83
C MET A 1 4.17 -7.88 -23.24
N PRO A 2 3.39 -7.03 -23.91
CA PRO A 2 2.91 -5.77 -23.32
C PRO A 2 1.96 -6.06 -22.15
N LEU A 3 2.00 -5.21 -21.12
CA LEU A 3 1.08 -5.29 -19.99
C LEU A 3 -0.35 -4.94 -20.43
N THR A 4 -1.33 -5.60 -19.85
CA THR A 4 -2.72 -5.16 -19.89
C THR A 4 -2.89 -3.83 -19.15
N LYS A 5 -3.96 -3.08 -19.45
CA LYS A 5 -4.24 -1.81 -18.78
C LYS A 5 -4.45 -1.95 -17.28
N THR A 6 -5.05 -3.05 -16.85
CA THR A 6 -5.24 -3.33 -15.43
C THR A 6 -3.91 -3.63 -14.73
N GLU A 7 -2.98 -4.35 -15.38
CA GLU A 7 -1.63 -4.58 -14.83
C GLU A 7 -0.79 -3.28 -14.80
N GLU A 8 -0.97 -2.38 -15.79
CA GLU A 8 -0.34 -1.06 -15.78
C GLU A 8 -0.88 -0.20 -14.62
N LEU A 9 -2.19 -0.22 -14.40
CA LEU A 9 -2.85 0.45 -13.28
C LEU A 9 -2.33 -0.07 -11.93
N GLU A 10 -2.33 -1.39 -11.74
CA GLU A 10 -1.83 -2.04 -10.53
C GLU A 10 -0.38 -1.62 -10.23
N ARG A 11 0.51 -1.65 -11.23
CA ARG A 11 1.89 -1.20 -11.08
C ARG A 11 2.03 0.26 -10.65
N LEU A 12 1.13 1.14 -11.09
CA LEU A 12 1.15 2.55 -10.68
C LEU A 12 0.66 2.73 -9.24
N LEU A 13 -0.36 1.97 -8.84
CA LEU A 13 -0.86 1.99 -7.46
C LEU A 13 0.24 1.57 -6.47
N TRP A 14 1.02 0.52 -6.80
CA TRP A 14 2.17 0.08 -6.00
C TRP A 14 3.29 1.12 -5.84
N LYS A 15 3.34 2.16 -6.68
CA LYS A 15 4.33 3.25 -6.56
C LYS A 15 3.88 4.38 -5.63
N LEU A 16 2.63 4.38 -5.20
CA LEU A 16 2.12 5.37 -4.26
C LEU A 16 2.50 4.95 -2.84
N ASN A 17 3.43 5.69 -2.23
CA ASN A 17 4.03 5.35 -0.93
C ASN A 17 3.04 5.45 0.24
N PHE A 18 1.90 6.14 0.04
CA PHE A 18 0.89 6.35 1.07
C PHE A 18 -0.38 5.52 0.86
N LEU A 19 -0.41 4.68 -0.17
CA LEU A 19 -1.56 3.84 -0.47
C LEU A 19 -1.39 2.49 0.23
N THR A 20 -2.37 2.08 1.05
CA THR A 20 -2.27 0.80 1.76
C THR A 20 -2.59 -0.37 0.83
N GLY A 21 -2.18 -1.58 1.25
CA GLY A 21 -2.51 -2.83 0.55
C GLY A 21 -4.01 -3.03 0.34
N ASP A 22 -4.82 -2.65 1.32
CA ASP A 22 -6.27 -2.81 1.25
C ASP A 22 -6.92 -1.74 0.38
N ASP A 23 -6.42 -0.50 0.42
CA ASP A 23 -6.87 0.56 -0.50
C ASP A 23 -6.56 0.20 -1.96
N MET A 24 -5.37 -0.35 -2.22
CA MET A 24 -5.01 -0.84 -3.55
C MET A 24 -5.97 -1.93 -4.03
N LYS A 25 -6.25 -2.93 -3.18
CA LYS A 25 -7.21 -4.00 -3.51
C LYS A 25 -8.60 -3.45 -3.81
N ASN A 26 -9.09 -2.53 -3.00
CA ASN A 26 -10.39 -1.89 -3.19
C ASN A 26 -10.47 -1.15 -4.53
N ILE A 27 -9.42 -0.41 -4.91
CA ILE A 27 -9.35 0.28 -6.20
C ILE A 27 -9.36 -0.74 -7.35
N LEU A 28 -8.53 -1.79 -7.28
CA LEU A 28 -8.46 -2.81 -8.31
C LEU A 28 -9.78 -3.58 -8.48
N GLU A 29 -10.47 -3.87 -7.37
CA GLU A 29 -11.80 -4.48 -7.36
C GLU A 29 -12.82 -3.62 -8.09
N GLN A 30 -12.84 -2.31 -7.82
CA GLN A 30 -13.72 -1.36 -8.49
C GLN A 30 -13.42 -1.23 -9.98
N CYS A 31 -12.16 -1.42 -10.40
CA CYS A 31 -11.75 -1.34 -11.80
C CYS A 31 -12.13 -2.56 -12.65
N LYS A 32 -12.59 -3.68 -12.07
CA LYS A 32 -12.90 -4.92 -12.81
C LYS A 32 -13.98 -4.76 -13.89
N ASN A 33 -14.93 -3.84 -13.69
CA ASN A 33 -16.08 -3.61 -14.60
C ASN A 33 -16.06 -2.23 -15.25
N VAL A 34 -14.91 -1.54 -15.25
CA VAL A 34 -14.78 -0.18 -15.74
C VAL A 34 -14.36 -0.18 -17.22
N PRO A 35 -14.93 0.71 -18.07
CA PRO A 35 -14.49 0.84 -19.46
C PRO A 35 -12.99 1.13 -19.57
N GLU A 36 -12.34 0.59 -20.60
CA GLU A 36 -10.89 0.76 -20.81
C GLU A 36 -10.47 2.24 -20.89
N GLU A 37 -11.32 3.11 -21.44
CA GLU A 37 -11.08 4.55 -21.51
C GLU A 37 -10.96 5.20 -20.12
N ALA A 38 -11.81 4.78 -19.17
CA ALA A 38 -11.73 5.27 -17.80
C ALA A 38 -10.48 4.73 -17.07
N ILE A 39 -10.06 3.49 -17.36
CA ILE A 39 -8.79 2.95 -16.87
C ILE A 39 -7.61 3.75 -17.44
N ASN A 40 -7.64 4.11 -18.72
CA ASN A 40 -6.60 4.95 -19.34
C ASN A 40 -6.51 6.34 -18.68
N ASN A 41 -7.65 6.96 -18.38
CA ASN A 41 -7.67 8.24 -17.66
C ASN A 41 -7.12 8.10 -16.24
N ALA A 42 -7.48 7.03 -15.52
CA ALA A 42 -6.92 6.73 -14.19
C ALA A 42 -5.39 6.56 -14.24
N ILE A 43 -4.88 5.82 -15.23
CA ILE A 43 -3.43 5.65 -15.46
C ILE A 43 -2.74 7.00 -15.67
N LEU A 44 -3.32 7.91 -16.47
CA LEU A 44 -2.74 9.25 -16.70
C LEU A 44 -2.66 10.06 -15.40
N VAL A 45 -3.74 10.08 -14.63
CA VAL A 45 -3.80 10.76 -13.33
C VAL A 45 -2.78 10.18 -12.35
N LEU A 46 -2.68 8.84 -12.29
CA LEU A 46 -1.73 8.16 -11.41
C LEU A 46 -0.28 8.42 -11.80
N LYS A 47 0.05 8.47 -13.10
CA LYS A 47 1.41 8.83 -13.56
C LYS A 47 1.81 10.22 -13.07
N GLU A 48 0.90 11.19 -13.13
CA GLU A 48 1.15 12.52 -12.61
C GLU A 48 1.25 12.53 -11.07
N GLY A 49 0.38 11.78 -10.40
CA GLY A 49 0.39 11.61 -8.95
C GLY A 49 1.71 11.03 -8.43
N VAL A 50 2.20 9.96 -9.05
CA VAL A 50 3.49 9.33 -8.74
C VAL A 50 4.63 10.33 -8.91
N LYS A 51 4.66 11.08 -10.02
CA LYS A 51 5.69 12.11 -10.25
C LYS A 51 5.67 13.20 -9.16
N LYS A 52 4.49 13.72 -8.82
CA LYS A 52 4.33 14.75 -7.78
C LYS A 52 4.75 14.24 -6.41
N GLN A 53 4.40 13.00 -6.07
CA GLN A 53 4.84 12.35 -4.84
C GLN A 53 6.37 12.25 -4.77
N ASP A 54 7.02 11.84 -5.86
CA ASP A 54 8.49 11.75 -5.91
C ASP A 54 9.14 13.11 -5.69
N GLU A 55 8.60 14.19 -6.30
CA GLU A 55 9.08 15.55 -6.08
C GLU A 55 8.92 15.99 -4.61
N VAL A 56 7.81 15.63 -3.96
CA VAL A 56 7.55 15.92 -2.55
C VAL A 56 8.52 15.13 -1.65
N LEU A 57 8.69 13.83 -1.89
CA LEU A 57 9.62 13.00 -1.14
C LEU A 57 11.05 13.49 -1.28
N LYS A 58 11.46 13.94 -2.48
CA LYS A 58 12.78 14.54 -2.69
C LYS A 58 12.98 15.77 -1.83
N LYS A 59 11.99 16.68 -1.80
CA LYS A 59 12.02 17.87 -0.92
C LYS A 59 12.05 17.51 0.56
N ILE A 60 11.38 16.44 0.97
CA ILE A 60 11.42 15.96 2.36
C ILE A 60 12.81 15.43 2.70
N VAL A 61 13.41 14.62 1.82
CA VAL A 61 14.77 14.07 2.01
C VAL A 61 15.83 15.18 1.99
N GLU A 62 15.69 16.19 1.13
CA GLU A 62 16.58 17.35 1.13
C GLU A 62 16.51 18.14 2.45
N LYS A 63 15.32 18.24 3.05
CA LYS A 63 15.13 18.90 4.36
C LYS A 63 15.54 18.02 5.55
N ASP A 64 15.39 16.71 5.45
CA ASP A 64 15.77 15.72 6.46
C ASP A 64 16.43 14.51 5.77
N PRO A 65 17.77 14.51 5.61
CA PRO A 65 18.49 13.41 4.98
C PRO A 65 18.34 12.08 5.72
N GLN A 66 17.93 12.09 6.98
CA GLN A 66 17.68 10.88 7.77
C GLN A 66 16.25 10.34 7.59
N PHE A 67 15.38 11.06 6.87
CA PHE A 67 14.00 10.65 6.63
C PHE A 67 13.87 9.22 6.08
N PRO A 68 14.65 8.75 5.08
CA PRO A 68 14.52 7.38 4.59
C PRO A 68 14.75 6.33 5.67
N LYS A 69 15.73 6.57 6.56
CA LYS A 69 16.03 5.66 7.67
C LYS A 69 14.92 5.68 8.72
N LYS A 70 14.37 6.86 9.04
CA LYS A 70 13.25 7.01 9.98
C LYS A 70 11.98 6.34 9.43
N PHE A 71 11.70 6.51 8.14
CA PHE A 71 10.57 5.90 7.46
C PHE A 71 10.68 4.37 7.42
N ASP A 72 11.84 3.81 7.05
CA ASP A 72 12.07 2.36 7.10
C ASP A 72 11.90 1.80 8.52
N SER A 73 12.42 2.51 9.53
CA SER A 73 12.25 2.12 10.94
C SER A 73 10.77 2.11 11.35
N PHE A 74 10.02 3.16 10.98
CA PHE A 74 8.58 3.26 11.23
C PHE A 74 7.81 2.13 10.56
N MET A 75 8.08 1.84 9.28
CA MET A 75 7.40 0.76 8.54
C MET A 75 7.66 -0.61 9.17
N ARG A 76 8.90 -0.89 9.60
CA ARG A 76 9.23 -2.14 10.32
C ARG A 76 8.51 -2.24 11.65
N GLU A 77 8.39 -1.12 12.38
CA GLU A 77 7.69 -1.08 13.66
C GLU A 77 6.19 -1.34 13.49
N GLN A 78 5.55 -0.74 12.47
CA GLN A 78 4.14 -1.02 12.13
C GLN A 78 3.92 -2.49 11.73
N VAL A 79 4.81 -3.07 10.94
CA VAL A 79 4.71 -4.51 10.58
C VAL A 79 4.86 -5.38 11.82
N ARG A 80 5.80 -5.05 12.71
CA ARG A 80 5.98 -5.78 13.97
C ARG A 80 4.77 -5.66 14.88
N SER A 81 4.21 -4.46 15.05
CA SER A 81 3.04 -4.26 15.91
C SER A 81 1.83 -5.05 15.41
N VAL A 82 1.61 -5.09 14.10
CA VAL A 82 0.55 -5.92 13.49
C VAL A 82 0.81 -7.41 13.72
N ALA A 83 2.04 -7.88 13.57
CA ALA A 83 2.40 -9.27 13.86
C ALA A 83 2.18 -9.62 15.34
N THR A 84 2.58 -8.76 16.27
CA THR A 84 2.36 -8.97 17.72
C THR A 84 0.88 -8.96 18.09
N ILE A 85 0.08 -8.08 17.47
CA ILE A 85 -1.39 -8.08 17.65
C ILE A 85 -2.00 -9.38 17.13
N HIS A 86 -1.52 -9.89 15.99
CA HIS A 86 -2.02 -11.14 15.43
C HIS A 86 -1.65 -12.36 16.30
N GLU A 87 -0.41 -12.43 16.80
CA GLU A 87 0.03 -13.48 17.73
C GLU A 87 -0.76 -13.44 19.05
N ALA A 88 -0.98 -12.25 19.62
CA ALA A 88 -1.79 -12.09 20.83
C ALA A 88 -3.26 -12.50 20.61
N ALA A 89 -3.83 -12.22 19.42
CA ALA A 89 -5.17 -12.66 19.06
C ALA A 89 -5.28 -14.17 18.85
N GLU A 90 -4.25 -14.81 18.28
CA GLU A 90 -4.19 -16.27 18.14
C GLU A 90 -4.02 -16.96 19.49
N GLN A 91 -3.18 -16.41 20.37
CA GLN A 91 -2.96 -16.95 21.70
C GLN A 91 -4.23 -16.86 22.56
N LYS A 92 -4.94 -15.73 22.51
CA LYS A 92 -6.24 -15.57 23.18
C LYS A 92 -7.30 -16.54 22.63
N ARG A 93 -7.37 -16.73 21.29
CA ARG A 93 -8.28 -17.72 20.70
C ARG A 93 -7.95 -19.14 21.13
N ALA A 94 -6.65 -19.48 21.22
CA ALA A 94 -6.24 -20.79 21.72
C ALA A 94 -6.64 -20.98 23.19
N GLU A 95 -6.39 -19.98 24.04
CA GLU A 95 -6.79 -19.99 25.46
C GLU A 95 -8.31 -20.12 25.65
N ASP A 96 -9.11 -19.40 24.87
CA ASP A 96 -10.58 -19.50 24.90
C ASP A 96 -11.05 -20.92 24.50
N ILE A 97 -10.42 -21.56 23.50
CA ILE A 97 -10.75 -22.94 23.08
C ILE A 97 -10.39 -23.98 24.15
N PHE A 98 -9.32 -23.77 24.92
CA PHE A 98 -8.90 -24.68 25.99
C PHE A 98 -9.58 -24.41 27.34
N SER A 99 -10.26 -23.27 27.51
CA SER A 99 -10.96 -22.90 28.74
C SER A 99 -12.43 -23.36 28.79
N ASP A 100 -12.99 -23.77 27.64
CA ASP A 100 -14.35 -24.29 27.50
C ASP A 100 -14.44 -25.84 27.58
N GLN A 101 -13.40 -26.52 28.10
CA GLN A 101 -13.41 -27.96 28.47
C GLN A 101 -13.42 -28.15 29.98
#